data_AF-A0A7W7S2D1-F1
#
_entry.id   AF-A0A7W7S2D1-F1
#
_cell.length_a   1.000
_cell.length_b   1.000
_cell.length_c   1.000
_cell.angle_alpha   90.00
_cell.angle_beta   90.00
_cell.angle_gamma   90.00
#
_symmetry.space_group_name_H-M   'P 1'
#
loop_
_entity.id
_entity.type
_entity.pdbx_description
1 polymer ?
#
loop_
_entity_poly.entity_id
_entity_poly.type
_entity_poly.pdbx_seq_one_letter_code
_entity_poly.pdbx_strand_id
1 'polypeptide(L)'
;MTAVISRSAARPTAGPPGRDVFIDVLRLAGMALVVLQHWSMPVLSFADGRISTGNALSTGGAWAITWISQVMPLVFFAGGAANAISWRSSVRRGGTAPAWLAVRLRRLVWPVLPLAAVWLPLPHLLLAAGMPEQPVVTASRLAGQLLWFLVVYLVAVAVTPPMLRLNMVYGWRVPAVLAAAAVVVDAARFTSGLGVVGFLNVALVWAAVHQLGFLYADGRLGRPWTMAVAGYGLAAALVAFGPYPGSMIGMPGAAVSNMAPPTVALLAVAVGQLGLVLALRGWIVALAAWPGVSRVLVWAAPRMMTVYLWHMSALFLVTSVVVVGLGVSTPQPWTSAWLSGWPHWLLVLALAMCPLLRCFARFETPAQAPPYGGGMARIAVAVTLAAAGLLIFTAFGFVPGPVPVLGAGMILAGLALTWSADRRQPAAQPSTESL
;
A
#
# COMPACT_ATOMS: atom_id res chain seq x y z
N MET A 1 -0.67 54.47 -31.08
CA MET A 1 -1.06 53.06 -31.33
C MET A 1 -0.09 52.17 -30.58
N THR A 2 -0.43 51.76 -29.36
CA THR A 2 0.43 50.87 -28.56
C THR A 2 -0.48 49.81 -27.95
N ALA A 3 -0.62 48.68 -28.65
CA ALA A 3 -1.44 47.57 -28.22
C ALA A 3 -0.73 46.83 -27.08
N VAL A 4 -1.28 46.94 -25.87
CA VAL A 4 -0.87 46.14 -24.71
C VAL A 4 -1.32 44.71 -24.95
N ILE A 5 -0.37 43.82 -25.23
CA ILE A 5 -0.60 42.37 -25.30
C ILE A 5 -0.86 41.89 -23.88
N SER A 6 -2.14 41.70 -23.54
CA SER A 6 -2.53 40.95 -22.34
C SER A 6 -2.16 39.48 -22.55
N ARG A 7 -1.05 39.05 -21.95
CA ARG A 7 -0.77 37.61 -21.79
C ARG A 7 -1.81 37.05 -20.82
N SER A 8 -2.90 36.51 -21.38
CA SER A 8 -3.81 35.64 -20.65
C SER A 8 -2.99 34.46 -20.11
N ALA A 9 -2.76 34.43 -18.79
CA ALA A 9 -2.16 33.29 -18.14
C ALA A 9 -3.06 32.08 -18.40
N ALA A 10 -2.55 31.12 -19.18
CA ALA A 10 -3.26 29.88 -19.45
C ALA A 10 -3.59 29.21 -18.11
N ARG A 11 -4.90 29.11 -17.80
CA ARG A 11 -5.38 28.29 -16.68
C ARG A 11 -4.86 26.87 -16.90
N PRO A 12 -4.33 26.19 -15.87
CA PRO A 12 -4.02 24.78 -15.99
C PRO A 12 -5.28 24.06 -16.44
N THR A 13 -5.17 23.25 -17.49
CA THR A 13 -6.27 22.40 -17.95
C THR A 13 -6.69 21.53 -16.78
N ALA A 14 -7.86 21.85 -16.21
CA ALA A 14 -8.42 21.10 -15.12
C ALA A 14 -8.59 19.65 -15.60
N GLY A 15 -7.91 18.71 -14.95
CA GLY A 15 -8.21 17.29 -15.12
C GLY A 15 -9.69 17.02 -14.83
N PRO A 16 -10.24 15.87 -15.24
CA PRO A 16 -11.63 15.54 -15.02
C PRO A 16 -12.04 15.79 -13.55
N PRO A 17 -13.23 16.39 -13.31
CA PRO A 17 -13.62 16.87 -12.00
C PRO A 17 -13.55 15.75 -10.95
N GLY A 18 -12.74 15.98 -9.90
CA GLY A 18 -12.54 15.04 -8.80
C GLY A 18 -11.23 14.25 -8.82
N ARG A 19 -10.30 14.53 -9.75
CA ARG A 19 -8.96 13.94 -9.75
C ARG A 19 -7.92 14.92 -9.18
N ASP A 20 -7.21 14.53 -8.12
CA ASP A 20 -6.13 15.32 -7.50
C ASP A 20 -4.77 14.80 -7.98
N VAL A 21 -4.11 15.58 -8.85
CA VAL A 21 -2.80 15.24 -9.43
C VAL A 21 -1.73 15.06 -8.36
N PHE A 22 -1.75 15.84 -7.28
CA PHE A 22 -0.78 15.70 -6.20
C PHE A 22 -0.90 14.33 -5.53
N ILE A 23 -2.13 13.90 -5.25
CA ILE A 23 -2.41 12.59 -4.65
C ILE A 23 -2.02 11.46 -5.61
N ASP A 24 -2.28 11.61 -6.91
CA ASP A 24 -1.85 10.61 -7.90
C ASP A 24 -0.32 10.45 -7.95
N VAL A 25 0.41 11.57 -7.90
CA VAL A 25 1.88 11.55 -7.86
C VAL A 25 2.38 10.88 -6.59
N LEU A 26 1.81 11.22 -5.42
CA LEU A 26 2.21 10.59 -4.16
C LEU A 26 1.98 9.06 -4.17
N ARG A 27 0.87 8.60 -4.75
CA ARG A 27 0.58 7.16 -4.87
C ARG A 27 1.58 6.47 -5.79
N LEU A 28 1.88 7.07 -6.95
CA LEU A 28 2.82 6.48 -7.88
C LEU A 28 4.26 6.51 -7.34
N ALA A 29 4.70 7.65 -6.80
CA ALA A 29 6.02 7.81 -6.21
C ALA A 29 6.19 6.87 -5.01
N GLY A 30 5.15 6.73 -4.17
CA GLY A 30 5.13 5.76 -3.09
C GLY A 30 5.27 4.32 -3.61
N MET A 31 4.50 3.95 -4.64
CA MET A 31 4.64 2.61 -5.24
C MET A 31 6.05 2.38 -5.81
N ALA A 32 6.60 3.34 -6.55
CA ALA A 32 7.94 3.25 -7.11
C ALA A 32 9.01 3.12 -6.01
N LEU A 33 8.86 3.86 -4.92
CA LEU A 33 9.76 3.81 -3.78
C LEU A 33 9.68 2.46 -3.04
N VAL A 34 8.49 1.88 -2.86
CA VAL A 34 8.31 0.50 -2.33
C VAL A 34 9.10 -0.50 -3.17
N VAL A 35 8.93 -0.45 -4.49
CA VAL A 35 9.61 -1.37 -5.42
C VAL A 35 11.11 -1.18 -5.35
N LEU A 36 11.58 0.07 -5.44
CA LEU A 36 12.99 0.41 -5.36
C LEU A 36 13.62 -0.11 -4.05
N GLN A 37 12.93 0.13 -2.93
CA GLN A 37 13.31 -0.33 -1.59
C GLN A 37 13.42 -1.86 -1.54
N HIS A 38 12.39 -2.59 -1.96
CA HIS A 38 12.43 -4.05 -1.93
C HIS A 38 13.45 -4.66 -2.90
N TRP A 39 13.76 -3.99 -4.01
CA TRP A 39 14.77 -4.44 -4.96
C TRP A 39 16.20 -4.13 -4.51
N SER A 40 16.37 -3.09 -3.68
CA SER A 40 17.70 -2.58 -3.29
C SER A 40 18.10 -2.98 -1.88
N MET A 41 17.18 -3.34 -0.99
CA MET A 41 17.53 -3.67 0.41
C MET A 41 18.08 -5.07 0.62
N PRO A 42 17.57 -6.13 -0.03
CA PRO A 42 18.00 -7.48 0.28
C PRO A 42 19.47 -7.70 -0.05
N VAL A 43 20.20 -8.28 0.90
CA VAL A 43 21.59 -8.74 0.72
C VAL A 43 21.53 -10.26 0.76
N LEU A 44 21.85 -10.89 -0.36
CA LEU A 44 21.52 -12.29 -0.62
C LEU A 44 22.79 -13.08 -0.91
N SER A 45 22.92 -14.21 -0.24
CA SER A 45 23.96 -15.22 -0.53
C SER A 45 23.35 -16.60 -0.41
N PHE A 46 23.93 -17.57 -1.12
CA PHE A 46 23.46 -18.94 -1.14
C PHE A 46 24.64 -19.88 -0.91
N ALA A 47 24.53 -20.72 0.12
CA ALA A 47 25.52 -21.71 0.50
C ALA A 47 24.82 -22.92 1.14
N ASP A 48 25.34 -24.12 0.88
CA ASP A 48 24.86 -25.38 1.50
C ASP A 48 23.33 -25.60 1.39
N GLY A 49 22.74 -25.24 0.25
CA GLY A 49 21.30 -25.38 0.03
C GLY A 49 20.43 -24.32 0.72
N ARG A 50 21.03 -23.29 1.32
CA ARG A 50 20.36 -22.27 2.13
C ARG A 50 20.62 -20.87 1.59
N ILE A 51 19.56 -20.08 1.47
CA ILE A 51 19.64 -18.65 1.19
C ILE A 51 19.72 -17.86 2.50
N SER A 52 20.72 -16.99 2.59
CA SER A 52 20.86 -15.99 3.65
C SER A 52 20.26 -14.66 3.19
N THR A 53 19.45 -14.03 4.04
CA THR A 53 18.75 -12.78 3.75
C THR A 53 19.15 -11.68 4.74
N GLY A 54 20.10 -10.85 4.34
CA GLY A 54 20.49 -9.61 5.02
C GLY A 54 19.75 -8.38 4.50
N ASN A 55 20.07 -7.22 5.07
CA ASN A 55 19.48 -5.93 4.67
C ASN A 55 20.58 -4.85 4.55
N ALA A 56 20.71 -4.22 3.39
CA ALA A 56 21.72 -3.20 3.12
C ALA A 56 21.58 -1.99 4.06
N LEU A 57 20.36 -1.67 4.52
CA LEU A 57 20.14 -0.59 5.46
C LEU A 57 20.61 -0.88 6.89
N SER A 58 20.96 -2.13 7.21
CA SER A 58 21.51 -2.49 8.52
C SER A 58 23.00 -2.22 8.63
N THR A 59 23.64 -1.78 7.54
CA THR A 59 25.08 -1.52 7.47
C THR A 59 25.35 -0.05 7.79
N GLY A 60 26.13 0.21 8.86
CA GLY A 60 26.52 1.56 9.27
C GLY A 60 25.32 2.46 9.60
N GLY A 61 25.40 3.72 9.17
CA GLY A 61 24.34 4.73 9.38
C GLY A 61 23.19 4.70 8.36
N ALA A 62 23.16 3.72 7.45
CA ALA A 62 22.20 3.68 6.35
C ALA A 62 20.73 3.59 6.79
N TRP A 63 20.46 3.16 8.02
CA TRP A 63 19.12 3.17 8.60
C TRP A 63 18.47 4.56 8.59
N ALA A 64 19.24 5.65 8.60
CA ALA A 64 18.72 7.00 8.55
C ALA A 64 17.94 7.28 7.25
N ILE A 65 18.27 6.58 6.16
CA ILE A 65 17.56 6.67 4.88
C ILE A 65 16.07 6.35 5.06
N THR A 66 15.74 5.45 6.00
CA THR A 66 14.35 5.05 6.28
C THR A 66 13.45 6.20 6.73
N TRP A 67 14.00 7.29 7.27
CA TRP A 67 13.21 8.44 7.71
C TRP A 67 12.54 9.17 6.55
N ILE A 68 13.22 9.17 5.40
CA ILE A 68 12.71 9.78 4.17
C ILE A 68 12.09 8.69 3.28
N SER A 69 12.68 7.50 3.24
CA SER A 69 12.26 6.42 2.35
C SER A 69 11.07 5.61 2.87
N GLN A 70 10.66 5.79 4.13
CA GLN A 70 9.50 5.09 4.68
C GLN A 70 8.21 5.53 3.97
N VAL A 71 7.69 4.66 3.14
CA VAL A 71 6.65 5.00 2.16
C VAL A 71 5.23 4.92 2.70
N MET A 72 5.02 4.11 3.74
CA MET A 72 3.68 3.77 4.22
C MET A 72 2.86 4.99 4.68
N PRO A 73 3.44 6.00 5.35
CA PRO A 73 2.74 7.24 5.66
C PRO A 73 2.10 7.93 4.45
N LEU A 74 2.86 8.06 3.36
CA LEU A 74 2.39 8.72 2.13
C LEU A 74 1.25 7.93 1.49
N VAL A 75 1.34 6.60 1.49
CA VAL A 75 0.32 5.72 0.92
C VAL A 75 -0.99 5.80 1.70
N PHE A 76 -0.95 5.75 3.03
CA PHE A 76 -2.16 5.87 3.87
C PHE A 76 -2.78 7.25 3.81
N PHE A 77 -1.97 8.31 3.80
CA PHE A 77 -2.44 9.68 3.61
C PHE A 77 -3.13 9.87 2.26
N ALA A 78 -2.46 9.45 1.18
CA ALA A 78 -2.99 9.57 -0.17
C ALA A 78 -4.25 8.70 -0.36
N GLY A 79 -4.27 7.52 0.27
CA GLY A 79 -5.44 6.65 0.35
C GLY A 79 -6.62 7.28 1.10
N GLY A 80 -6.36 8.01 2.19
CA GLY A 80 -7.35 8.80 2.93
C GLY A 80 -7.98 9.86 2.05
N ALA A 81 -7.17 10.72 1.43
CA ALA A 81 -7.64 11.74 0.52
C ALA A 81 -8.46 11.15 -0.64
N ALA A 82 -7.95 10.10 -1.29
CA ALA A 82 -8.62 9.44 -2.41
C ALA A 82 -9.96 8.79 -1.98
N ASN A 83 -10.02 8.18 -0.80
CA ASN A 83 -11.24 7.58 -0.26
C ASN A 83 -12.29 8.66 0.06
N ALA A 84 -11.90 9.78 0.68
CA ALA A 84 -12.81 10.90 0.94
C ALA A 84 -13.38 11.50 -0.36
N ILE A 85 -12.54 11.75 -1.36
CA ILE A 85 -12.94 12.28 -2.65
C ILE A 85 -13.90 11.29 -3.36
N SER A 86 -13.55 10.01 -3.39
CA SER A 86 -14.36 8.95 -4.01
C SER A 86 -15.71 8.78 -3.32
N TRP A 87 -15.73 8.78 -1.98
CA TRP A 87 -16.94 8.64 -1.19
C TRP A 87 -17.89 9.82 -1.40
N ARG A 88 -17.40 11.05 -1.32
CA ARG A 88 -18.21 12.27 -1.60
C ARG A 88 -18.79 12.26 -3.01
N SER A 89 -17.99 11.84 -3.98
CA SER A 89 -18.41 11.68 -5.37
C SER A 89 -19.51 10.62 -5.51
N SER A 90 -19.45 9.53 -4.75
CA SER A 90 -20.49 8.48 -4.70
C SER A 90 -21.78 9.00 -4.09
N VAL A 91 -21.71 9.70 -2.95
CA VAL A 91 -22.88 10.28 -2.27
C VAL A 91 -23.59 11.29 -3.17
N ARG A 92 -22.85 12.16 -3.89
CA ARG A 92 -23.45 13.10 -4.85
C ARG A 92 -24.21 12.44 -5.99
N ARG A 93 -23.90 11.17 -6.32
CA ARG A 93 -24.61 10.37 -7.32
C ARG A 93 -25.72 9.48 -6.72
N GLY A 94 -26.11 9.72 -5.46
CA GLY A 94 -27.11 8.90 -4.77
C GLY A 94 -26.63 7.49 -4.38
N GLY A 95 -25.32 7.23 -4.39
CA GLY A 95 -24.76 5.93 -4.03
C GLY A 95 -24.82 5.64 -2.52
N THR A 96 -24.93 4.36 -2.16
CA THR A 96 -25.00 3.90 -0.77
C THR A 96 -23.62 3.43 -0.26
N ALA A 97 -23.44 3.38 1.06
CA ALA A 97 -22.21 2.88 1.68
C ALA A 97 -21.89 1.42 1.29
N PRO A 98 -22.86 0.48 1.31
CA PRO A 98 -22.59 -0.89 0.90
C PRO A 98 -22.18 -1.01 -0.58
N ALA A 99 -22.82 -0.25 -1.47
CA ALA A 99 -22.48 -0.28 -2.88
C ALA A 99 -21.09 0.30 -3.17
N TRP A 100 -20.73 1.40 -2.50
CA TRP A 100 -19.39 1.97 -2.60
C TRP A 100 -18.32 0.99 -2.10
N LEU A 101 -18.55 0.37 -0.93
CA LEU A 101 -17.63 -0.64 -0.37
C LEU A 101 -17.47 -1.85 -1.28
N ALA A 102 -18.55 -2.36 -1.89
CA ALA A 102 -18.48 -3.47 -2.84
C ALA A 102 -17.56 -3.17 -4.03
N VAL A 103 -17.65 -1.96 -4.60
CA VAL A 103 -16.77 -1.54 -5.71
C VAL A 103 -15.31 -1.47 -5.26
N ARG A 104 -15.04 -0.91 -4.07
CA ARG A 104 -13.67 -0.78 -3.54
C ARG A 104 -13.07 -2.14 -3.19
N LEU A 105 -13.85 -3.01 -2.55
CA LEU A 105 -13.45 -4.37 -2.20
C LEU A 105 -13.05 -5.15 -3.46
N ARG A 106 -13.90 -5.16 -4.50
CA ARG A 106 -13.58 -5.82 -5.78
C ARG A 106 -12.29 -5.27 -6.38
N ARG A 107 -12.14 -3.95 -6.49
CA ARG A 107 -10.94 -3.33 -7.08
C ARG A 107 -9.65 -3.65 -6.32
N LEU A 108 -9.73 -3.82 -4.99
CA LEU A 108 -8.56 -4.13 -4.17
C LEU A 108 -8.19 -5.61 -4.19
N VAL A 109 -9.19 -6.49 -4.14
CA VAL A 109 -8.99 -7.92 -3.90
C VAL A 109 -8.96 -8.73 -5.19
N TRP A 110 -9.65 -8.29 -6.24
CA TRP A 110 -9.67 -8.98 -7.54
C TRP A 110 -8.27 -9.22 -8.14
N PRO A 111 -7.33 -8.24 -8.13
CA PRO A 111 -5.99 -8.46 -8.67
C PRO A 111 -5.15 -9.47 -7.87
N VAL A 112 -5.58 -9.88 -6.67
CA VAL A 112 -4.92 -10.90 -5.84
C VAL A 112 -5.21 -12.31 -6.34
N LEU A 113 -6.33 -12.54 -7.04
CA LEU A 113 -6.69 -13.87 -7.53
C LEU A 113 -5.65 -14.49 -8.48
N PRO A 114 -5.12 -13.76 -9.50
CA PRO A 114 -4.04 -14.28 -10.33
C PRO A 114 -2.76 -14.55 -9.55
N LEU A 115 -2.45 -13.74 -8.54
CA LEU A 115 -1.28 -13.97 -7.68
C LEU A 115 -1.43 -15.31 -6.95
N ALA A 116 -2.58 -15.55 -6.31
CA ALA A 116 -2.87 -16.80 -5.62
C ALA A 116 -2.89 -18.00 -6.59
N ALA A 117 -3.45 -17.84 -7.79
CA ALA A 117 -3.49 -18.89 -8.80
C ALA A 117 -2.09 -19.35 -9.25
N VAL A 118 -1.11 -18.45 -9.25
CA VAL A 118 0.30 -18.79 -9.57
C VAL A 118 1.03 -19.29 -8.34
N TRP A 119 0.94 -18.59 -7.21
CA TRP A 119 1.74 -18.88 -6.03
C TRP A 119 1.26 -20.06 -5.20
N LEU A 120 0.01 -20.49 -5.29
CA LEU A 120 -0.46 -21.70 -4.60
C LEU A 120 0.22 -22.98 -5.14
N PRO A 121 0.23 -23.26 -6.46
CA PRO A 121 0.89 -24.45 -6.97
C PRO A 121 2.42 -24.31 -7.08
N LEU A 122 2.94 -23.10 -7.29
CA LEU A 122 4.35 -22.88 -7.64
C LEU A 122 5.35 -23.51 -6.64
N PRO A 123 5.23 -23.34 -5.31
CA PRO A 123 6.14 -23.96 -4.35
C PRO A 123 6.13 -25.48 -4.39
N HIS A 124 4.97 -26.11 -4.59
CA HIS A 124 4.87 -27.56 -4.75
C HIS A 124 5.64 -28.03 -6.00
N LEU A 125 5.48 -27.31 -7.12
CA LEU A 125 6.17 -27.62 -8.37
C LEU A 125 7.69 -27.45 -8.26
N LEU A 126 8.14 -26.38 -7.59
CA LEU A 126 9.57 -26.12 -7.39
C LEU A 126 10.22 -27.20 -6.52
N LEU A 127 9.56 -27.59 -5.41
CA LEU A 127 10.05 -28.67 -4.55
C LEU A 127 10.09 -30.02 -5.29
N ALA A 128 9.05 -30.33 -6.08
CA ALA A 128 9.02 -31.53 -6.91
C ALA A 128 10.12 -31.53 -7.99
N ALA A 129 10.52 -30.35 -8.48
CA ALA A 129 11.63 -30.18 -9.41
C ALA A 129 13.02 -30.22 -8.74
N GLY A 130 13.09 -30.49 -7.43
CA GLY A 130 14.35 -30.63 -6.69
C GLY A 130 14.96 -29.31 -6.21
N MET A 131 14.21 -28.20 -6.21
CA MET A 131 14.69 -26.96 -5.60
C MET A 131 14.86 -27.13 -4.08
N PRO A 132 15.91 -26.52 -3.48
CA PRO A 132 16.11 -26.57 -2.04
C PRO A 132 14.90 -26.00 -1.28
N GLU A 133 14.52 -26.67 -0.19
CA GLU A 133 13.29 -26.34 0.54
C GLU A 133 13.32 -24.93 1.15
N GLN A 134 14.42 -24.57 1.80
CA GLN A 134 14.48 -23.32 2.56
C GLN A 134 14.33 -22.05 1.67
N PRO A 135 14.99 -21.92 0.51
CA PRO A 135 14.72 -20.83 -0.42
C PRO A 135 13.26 -20.77 -0.90
N VAL A 136 12.66 -21.92 -1.25
CA VAL A 136 11.27 -21.99 -1.72
C VAL A 136 10.30 -21.54 -0.62
N VAL A 137 10.45 -22.06 0.59
CA VAL A 137 9.62 -21.67 1.75
C VAL A 137 9.82 -20.20 2.10
N THR A 138 11.06 -19.70 2.05
CA THR A 138 11.36 -18.29 2.35
C THR A 138 10.70 -17.35 1.34
N ALA A 139 10.84 -17.62 0.04
CA ALA A 139 10.18 -16.83 -1.01
C ALA A 139 8.64 -16.89 -0.87
N SER A 140 8.09 -18.07 -0.56
CA SER A 140 6.64 -18.26 -0.38
C SER A 140 6.09 -17.47 0.81
N ARG A 141 6.83 -17.40 1.92
CA ARG A 141 6.48 -16.57 3.10
C ARG A 141 6.53 -15.09 2.76
N LEU A 142 7.63 -14.63 2.17
CA LEU A 142 7.83 -13.22 1.84
C LEU A 142 6.84 -12.72 0.78
N ALA A 143 6.49 -13.54 -0.22
CA ALA A 143 5.49 -13.22 -1.23
C ALA A 143 4.13 -12.88 -0.60
N GLY A 144 3.66 -13.71 0.33
CA GLY A 144 2.39 -13.48 1.02
C GLY A 144 2.47 -12.39 2.08
N GLN A 145 3.60 -12.26 2.79
CA GLN A 145 3.80 -11.24 3.83
C GLN A 145 3.53 -9.83 3.30
N LEU A 146 3.87 -9.53 2.04
CA LEU A 146 3.61 -8.22 1.41
C LEU A 146 2.13 -7.82 1.49
N LEU A 147 1.20 -8.77 1.47
CA LEU A 147 -0.25 -8.52 1.47
C LEU A 147 -0.75 -7.89 2.77
N TRP A 148 0.08 -7.79 3.81
CA TRP A 148 -0.25 -7.12 5.07
C TRP A 148 -0.82 -5.72 4.85
N PHE A 149 -0.22 -4.94 3.93
CA PHE A 149 -0.67 -3.58 3.65
C PHE A 149 -2.09 -3.60 3.08
N LEU A 150 -2.41 -4.56 2.22
CA LEU A 150 -3.74 -4.67 1.62
C LEU A 150 -4.81 -4.98 2.68
N VAL A 151 -4.48 -5.79 3.70
CA VAL A 151 -5.36 -6.07 4.85
C VAL A 151 -5.68 -4.78 5.59
N VAL A 152 -4.64 -4.05 6.02
CA VAL A 152 -4.80 -2.82 6.79
C VAL A 152 -5.50 -1.74 5.95
N TYR A 153 -5.15 -1.63 4.68
CA TYR A 153 -5.78 -0.67 3.77
C TYR A 153 -7.25 -1.00 3.50
N LEU A 154 -7.61 -2.29 3.38
CA LEU A 154 -9.00 -2.71 3.26
C LEU A 154 -9.81 -2.33 4.50
N VAL A 155 -9.25 -2.51 5.69
CA VAL A 155 -9.86 -2.05 6.95
C VAL A 155 -10.04 -0.53 6.92
N ALA A 156 -9.03 0.24 6.53
CA ALA A 156 -9.11 1.70 6.41
C ALA A 156 -10.20 2.16 5.41
N VAL A 157 -10.37 1.44 4.31
CA VAL A 157 -11.45 1.66 3.34
C VAL A 157 -12.81 1.35 3.96
N ALA A 158 -12.93 0.21 4.66
CA ALA A 158 -14.18 -0.23 5.29
C ALA A 158 -14.70 0.78 6.32
N VAL A 159 -13.80 1.35 7.14
CA VAL A 159 -14.15 2.34 8.16
C VAL A 159 -14.23 3.77 7.62
N THR A 160 -13.95 4.01 6.33
CA THR A 160 -13.95 5.36 5.75
C THR A 160 -15.29 6.10 5.97
N PRO A 161 -16.48 5.53 5.67
CA PRO A 161 -17.74 6.27 5.83
C PRO A 161 -17.99 6.80 7.27
N PRO A 162 -17.90 5.99 8.34
CA PRO A 162 -18.05 6.51 9.70
C PRO A 162 -16.91 7.44 10.11
N MET A 163 -15.67 7.15 9.72
CA MET A 163 -14.51 7.99 10.03
C MET A 163 -14.60 9.38 9.39
N LEU A 164 -15.19 9.48 8.19
CA LEU A 164 -15.41 10.77 7.54
C LEU A 164 -16.53 11.57 8.22
N ARG A 165 -17.57 10.90 8.74
CA ARG A 165 -18.61 11.56 9.55
C ARG A 165 -18.01 12.16 10.82
N LEU A 166 -17.14 11.41 11.51
CA LEU A 166 -16.41 11.92 12.67
C LEU A 166 -15.50 13.09 12.31
N ASN A 167 -14.81 13.03 11.17
CA ASN A 167 -13.96 14.13 10.70
C ASN A 167 -14.78 15.42 10.42
N MET A 168 -16.00 15.30 9.88
CA MET A 168 -16.87 16.46 9.65
C MET A 168 -17.28 17.14 10.96
N VAL A 169 -17.54 16.37 12.03
CA VAL A 169 -17.99 16.90 13.33
C VAL A 169 -16.82 17.38 14.19
N TYR A 170 -15.73 16.60 14.26
CA TYR A 170 -14.66 16.79 15.23
C TYR A 170 -13.33 17.27 14.62
N GLY A 171 -13.16 17.16 13.30
CA GLY A 171 -11.96 17.60 12.59
C GLY A 171 -10.65 17.07 13.19
N TRP A 172 -9.72 17.99 13.48
CA TRP A 172 -8.40 17.70 14.06
C TRP A 172 -8.41 16.91 15.37
N ARG A 173 -9.53 16.89 16.11
CA ARG A 173 -9.65 16.09 17.34
C ARG A 173 -9.56 14.59 17.04
N VAL A 174 -10.01 14.13 15.87
CA VAL A 174 -9.98 12.70 15.52
C VAL A 174 -8.55 12.16 15.41
N PRO A 175 -7.66 12.69 14.55
CA PRO A 175 -6.27 12.23 14.50
C PRO A 175 -5.52 12.49 15.82
N ALA A 176 -5.86 13.54 16.57
CA ALA A 176 -5.24 13.79 17.87
C ALA A 176 -5.57 12.70 18.91
N VAL A 177 -6.84 12.28 19.00
CA VAL A 177 -7.25 11.18 19.89
C VAL A 177 -6.64 9.86 19.45
N LEU A 178 -6.58 9.57 18.15
CA LEU A 178 -5.91 8.37 17.63
C LEU A 178 -4.41 8.37 17.95
N ALA A 179 -3.74 9.52 17.82
CA ALA A 179 -2.33 9.67 18.19
C ALA A 179 -2.11 9.50 19.70
N ALA A 180 -2.95 10.10 20.54
CA ALA A 180 -2.88 9.94 22.00
C ALA A 180 -3.12 8.49 22.43
N ALA A 181 -4.10 7.81 21.83
CA ALA A 181 -4.32 6.38 22.05
C ALA A 181 -3.10 5.54 21.64
N ALA A 182 -2.43 5.90 20.53
CA ALA A 182 -1.21 5.20 20.11
C ALA A 182 -0.05 5.37 21.09
N VAL A 183 0.06 6.55 21.72
CA VAL A 183 1.01 6.80 22.83
C VAL A 183 0.70 5.92 24.03
N VAL A 184 -0.57 5.79 24.42
CA VAL A 184 -0.98 4.92 25.54
C VAL A 184 -0.65 3.45 25.23
N VAL A 185 -0.87 3.00 23.99
CA VAL A 185 -0.53 1.64 23.57
C VAL A 185 0.98 1.38 23.59
N ASP A 186 1.79 2.32 23.08
CA ASP A 186 3.25 2.17 23.14
C ASP A 186 3.75 2.21 24.59
N ALA A 187 3.21 3.09 25.43
CA ALA A 187 3.53 3.11 26.85
C ALA A 187 3.19 1.78 27.53
N ALA A 188 1.98 1.25 27.31
CA ALA A 188 1.57 -0.05 27.85
C ALA A 188 2.47 -1.19 27.33
N ARG A 189 2.81 -1.20 26.04
CA ARG A 189 3.70 -2.18 25.42
C ARG A 189 5.09 -2.16 26.06
N PHE A 190 5.68 -0.98 26.26
CA PHE A 190 7.04 -0.83 26.78
C PHE A 190 7.13 -1.01 28.31
N THR A 191 6.05 -0.79 29.07
CA THR A 191 6.06 -0.97 30.54
C THR A 191 5.60 -2.36 30.98
N SER A 192 4.65 -2.99 30.29
CA SER A 192 4.11 -4.30 30.68
C SER A 192 4.87 -5.49 30.13
N GLY A 193 5.74 -5.29 29.13
CA GLY A 193 6.40 -6.37 28.38
C GLY A 193 5.46 -7.16 27.44
N LEU A 194 4.16 -6.85 27.41
CA LEU A 194 3.17 -7.50 26.54
C LEU A 194 3.25 -6.95 25.11
N GLY A 195 4.22 -7.43 24.34
CA GLY A 195 4.46 -6.99 22.95
C GLY A 195 3.23 -7.07 22.03
N VAL A 196 2.30 -8.00 22.31
CA VAL A 196 1.03 -8.18 21.57
C VAL A 196 0.15 -6.92 21.62
N VAL A 197 0.15 -6.17 22.73
CA VAL A 197 -0.66 -4.94 22.87
C VAL A 197 -0.29 -3.91 21.80
N GLY A 198 0.98 -3.91 21.36
CA GLY A 198 1.44 -3.01 20.29
C GLY A 198 0.70 -3.18 18.97
N PHE A 199 0.09 -4.34 18.67
CA PHE A 199 -0.64 -4.53 17.41
C PHE A 199 -1.88 -3.64 17.29
N LEU A 200 -2.40 -3.10 18.40
CA LEU A 200 -3.45 -2.07 18.36
C LEU A 200 -2.99 -0.82 17.59
N ASN A 201 -1.69 -0.50 17.62
CA ASN A 201 -1.13 0.63 16.87
C ASN A 201 -1.18 0.45 15.36
N VAL A 202 -1.33 -0.78 14.84
CA VAL A 202 -1.61 -0.99 13.42
C VAL A 202 -2.91 -0.26 13.04
N ALA A 203 -3.97 -0.38 13.84
CA ALA A 203 -5.20 0.34 13.55
C ALA A 203 -5.06 1.84 13.85
N LEU A 204 -4.52 2.21 15.01
CA LEU A 204 -4.50 3.59 15.49
C LEU A 204 -3.60 4.51 14.67
N VAL A 205 -2.34 4.11 14.43
CA VAL A 205 -1.36 4.93 13.70
C VAL A 205 -1.80 5.11 12.25
N TRP A 206 -2.18 4.03 11.57
CA TRP A 206 -2.60 4.12 10.18
C TRP A 206 -3.93 4.85 10.01
N ALA A 207 -4.88 4.70 10.96
CA ALA A 207 -6.10 5.51 10.96
C ALA A 207 -5.79 7.01 11.19
N ALA A 208 -4.84 7.35 12.08
CA ALA A 208 -4.44 8.74 12.31
C ALA A 208 -3.86 9.36 11.03
N VAL A 209 -2.96 8.66 10.34
CA VAL A 209 -2.39 9.11 9.07
C VAL A 209 -3.46 9.20 7.96
N HIS A 210 -4.38 8.24 7.91
CA HIS A 210 -5.51 8.24 6.96
C HIS A 210 -6.43 9.45 7.18
N GLN A 211 -6.69 9.82 8.44
CA GLN A 211 -7.44 11.01 8.83
C GLN A 211 -6.76 12.32 8.39
N LEU A 212 -5.42 12.40 8.41
CA LEU A 212 -4.70 13.54 7.83
C LEU A 212 -5.02 13.70 6.33
N GLY A 213 -5.24 12.59 5.61
CA GLY A 213 -5.72 12.60 4.22
C GLY A 213 -7.12 13.20 4.06
N PHE A 214 -8.02 13.00 5.02
CA PHE A 214 -9.33 13.64 5.02
C PHE A 214 -9.24 15.15 5.26
N LEU A 215 -8.41 15.56 6.23
CA LEU A 215 -8.12 16.97 6.50
C LEU A 215 -7.48 17.66 5.29
N TYR A 216 -6.62 16.97 4.55
CA TYR A 216 -6.09 17.46 3.27
C TYR A 216 -7.22 17.67 2.25
N ALA A 217 -8.10 16.68 2.08
CA ALA A 217 -9.22 16.78 1.15
C ALA A 217 -10.22 17.90 1.52
N ASP A 218 -10.19 18.37 2.78
CA ASP A 218 -10.95 19.52 3.29
C ASP A 218 -10.20 20.86 3.20
N GLY A 219 -8.96 20.87 2.72
CA GLY A 219 -8.12 22.07 2.69
C GLY A 219 -7.69 22.55 4.08
N ARG A 220 -7.73 21.68 5.09
CA ARG A 220 -7.47 22.02 6.50
C ARG A 220 -6.03 21.80 6.95
N LEU A 221 -5.17 21.27 6.08
CA LEU A 221 -3.74 21.18 6.34
C LEU A 221 -3.07 22.51 5.97
N GLY A 222 -2.41 23.13 6.95
CA GLY A 222 -1.65 24.36 6.79
C GLY A 222 -0.29 24.27 7.48
N ARG A 223 0.58 25.25 7.23
CA ARG A 223 1.95 25.35 7.79
C ARG A 223 2.79 24.07 7.56
N PRO A 224 3.00 23.67 6.30
CA PRO A 224 3.66 22.41 5.97
C PRO A 224 5.09 22.31 6.51
N TRP A 225 5.85 23.41 6.52
CA TRP A 225 7.19 23.44 7.13
C TRP A 225 7.18 23.22 8.63
N THR A 226 6.19 23.76 9.35
CA THR A 226 6.04 23.50 10.79
C THR A 226 5.76 22.02 11.05
N MET A 227 4.89 21.39 10.25
CA MET A 227 4.66 19.95 10.33
C MET A 227 5.94 19.15 10.06
N ALA A 228 6.72 19.54 9.05
CA ALA A 228 7.97 18.89 8.68
C ALA A 228 8.98 18.93 9.84
N VAL A 229 9.26 20.14 10.35
CA VAL A 229 10.24 20.35 11.41
C VAL A 229 9.77 19.73 12.73
N ALA A 230 8.50 19.93 13.12
CA ALA A 230 7.99 19.37 14.36
C ALA A 230 7.90 17.84 14.32
N GLY A 231 7.47 17.25 13.19
CA GLY A 231 7.36 15.80 13.03
C GLY A 231 8.72 15.11 13.09
N TYR A 232 9.69 15.58 12.29
CA TYR A 232 11.04 15.01 12.34
C TYR A 232 11.79 15.35 13.64
N GLY A 233 11.59 16.53 14.21
CA GLY A 233 12.15 16.91 15.50
C GLY A 233 11.62 16.03 16.63
N LEU A 234 10.32 15.74 16.64
CA LEU A 234 9.73 14.81 17.60
C LEU A 234 10.23 13.38 17.38
N ALA A 235 10.33 12.91 16.13
CA ALA A 235 10.90 11.60 15.83
C ALA A 235 12.35 11.51 16.34
N ALA A 236 13.15 12.56 16.17
CA ALA A 236 14.52 12.63 16.68
C ALA A 236 14.58 12.58 18.19
N ALA A 237 13.73 13.32 18.88
CA ALA A 237 13.64 13.27 20.34
C ALA A 237 13.20 11.87 20.84
N LEU A 238 12.22 11.24 20.18
CA LEU A 238 11.75 9.90 20.53
C LEU A 238 12.84 8.84 20.32
N VAL A 239 13.61 8.93 19.23
CA VAL A 239 14.72 7.99 18.97
C VAL A 239 15.92 8.25 19.88
N ALA A 240 16.24 9.51 20.19
CA ALA A 240 17.39 9.86 21.01
C ALA A 240 17.18 9.59 22.51
N PHE A 241 15.95 9.80 23.01
CA PHE A 241 15.64 9.74 24.45
C PHE A 241 14.60 8.68 24.83
N GLY A 242 13.94 8.06 23.86
CA GLY A 242 12.90 7.06 24.08
C GLY A 242 13.34 5.63 23.70
N PRO A 243 12.46 4.63 23.90
CA PRO A 243 12.75 3.21 23.63
C PRO A 243 12.67 2.85 22.14
N TYR A 244 12.71 3.83 21.23
CA TYR A 244 12.43 3.64 19.81
C TYR A 244 13.73 3.43 19.02
N PRO A 245 13.82 2.39 18.17
CA PRO A 245 14.99 2.20 17.33
C PRO A 245 15.12 3.32 16.28
N GLY A 246 16.32 3.58 15.79
CA GLY A 246 16.54 4.59 14.74
C GLY A 246 15.91 4.22 13.40
N SER A 247 15.86 2.94 13.06
CA SER A 247 15.28 2.49 11.79
C SER A 247 13.75 2.59 11.80
N MET A 248 13.19 3.18 10.76
CA MET A 248 11.74 3.20 10.52
C MET A 248 11.23 1.93 9.84
N ILE A 249 12.05 0.89 9.67
CA ILE A 249 11.62 -0.43 9.20
C ILE A 249 12.13 -1.53 10.14
N GLY A 250 11.60 -2.75 10.00
CA GLY A 250 12.14 -3.90 10.71
C GLY A 250 13.55 -4.24 10.23
N MET A 251 14.48 -4.42 11.16
CA MET A 251 15.87 -4.76 10.88
C MET A 251 16.18 -6.17 11.39
N PRO A 252 16.99 -6.98 10.68
CA PRO A 252 17.44 -8.27 11.18
C PRO A 252 18.10 -8.12 12.55
N GLY A 253 17.69 -8.95 13.53
CA GLY A 253 18.26 -8.96 14.88
C GLY A 253 17.77 -7.86 15.83
N ALA A 254 16.93 -6.91 15.38
CA ALA A 254 16.38 -5.87 16.25
C ALA A 254 15.19 -6.41 17.07
N ALA A 255 15.21 -6.19 18.39
CA ALA A 255 14.13 -6.61 19.30
C ALA A 255 12.82 -5.81 19.10
N VAL A 256 12.94 -4.56 18.64
CA VAL A 256 11.81 -3.65 18.40
C VAL A 256 11.87 -3.16 16.96
N SER A 257 10.71 -3.09 16.32
CA SER A 257 10.51 -2.46 15.01
C SER A 257 9.53 -1.31 15.14
N ASN A 258 9.83 -0.18 14.49
CA ASN A 258 8.90 0.94 14.38
C ASN A 258 7.74 0.68 13.40
N MET A 259 7.77 -0.43 12.64
CA MET A 259 6.77 -0.76 11.61
C MET A 259 5.89 -1.95 11.94
N ALA A 260 6.40 -2.88 12.75
CA ALA A 260 5.75 -4.15 13.01
C ALA A 260 5.80 -4.46 14.51
N PRO A 261 4.85 -3.94 15.31
CA PRO A 261 3.78 -3.00 14.93
C PRO A 261 4.24 -1.53 14.85
N PRO A 262 3.48 -0.64 14.17
CA PRO A 262 3.76 0.79 14.09
C PRO A 262 3.94 1.46 15.46
N THR A 263 4.92 2.34 15.59
CA THR A 263 5.15 3.11 16.83
C THR A 263 4.76 4.58 16.67
N VAL A 264 4.71 5.30 17.79
CA VAL A 264 4.57 6.76 17.81
C VAL A 264 5.73 7.46 17.09
N ALA A 265 6.95 6.90 17.14
CA ALA A 265 8.08 7.43 16.36
C ALA A 265 7.78 7.41 14.85
N LEU A 266 7.17 6.34 14.35
CA LEU A 266 6.72 6.26 12.96
C LEU A 266 5.61 7.29 12.65
N LEU A 267 4.69 7.52 13.57
CA LEU A 267 3.67 8.57 13.42
C LEU A 267 4.29 9.97 13.37
N ALA A 268 5.33 10.23 14.15
CA ALA A 268 6.07 11.50 14.10
C ALA A 268 6.79 11.67 12.74
N VAL A 269 7.46 10.62 12.25
CA VAL A 269 8.04 10.59 10.88
C VAL A 269 6.96 10.80 9.83
N ALA A 270 5.78 10.21 9.97
CA ALA A 270 4.66 10.42 9.07
C ALA A 270 4.26 11.91 8.99
N VAL A 271 4.12 12.59 10.14
CA VAL A 271 3.82 14.04 10.16
C VAL A 271 4.95 14.84 9.51
N GLY A 272 6.21 14.48 9.77
CA GLY A 272 7.39 15.11 9.18
C GLY A 272 7.42 14.99 7.65
N GLN A 273 7.26 13.77 7.14
CA GLN A 273 7.20 13.45 5.72
C GLN A 273 6.03 14.17 5.03
N LEU A 274 4.84 14.14 5.64
CA LEU A 274 3.67 14.81 5.10
C LEU A 274 3.85 16.33 5.03
N GLY A 275 4.43 16.93 6.06
CA GLY A 275 4.81 18.34 6.04
C GLY A 275 5.76 18.67 4.89
N LEU A 276 6.79 17.84 4.68
CA LEU A 276 7.76 18.05 3.61
C LEU A 276 7.12 17.94 2.21
N VAL A 277 6.33 16.89 1.94
CA VAL A 277 5.69 16.74 0.62
C VAL A 277 4.64 17.81 0.36
N LEU A 278 3.93 18.28 1.39
CA LEU A 278 2.98 19.39 1.26
C LEU A 278 3.70 20.72 1.01
N ALA A 279 4.87 20.95 1.61
CA ALA A 279 5.69 22.12 1.33
C ALA A 279 6.18 22.11 -0.13
N LEU A 280 6.50 20.92 -0.65
CA LEU A 280 6.93 20.71 -2.03
C LEU A 280 5.76 20.54 -3.02
N ARG A 281 4.50 20.71 -2.60
CA ARG A 281 3.32 20.46 -3.43
C ARG A 281 3.36 21.22 -4.77
N GLY A 282 3.75 22.49 -4.75
CA GLY A 282 3.84 23.30 -5.98
C GLY A 282 4.82 22.71 -6.99
N TRP A 283 6.01 22.31 -6.53
CA TRP A 283 7.03 21.65 -7.36
C TRP A 283 6.57 20.30 -7.88
N ILE A 284 5.95 19.48 -7.03
CA ILE A 284 5.43 18.15 -7.39
C ILE A 284 4.37 18.26 -8.49
N VAL A 285 3.43 19.20 -8.36
CA VAL A 285 2.38 19.42 -9.36
C VAL A 285 2.96 19.99 -10.65
N ALA A 286 3.92 20.92 -10.56
CA ALA A 286 4.60 21.46 -11.73
C ALA A 286 5.37 20.37 -12.51
N LEU A 287 6.09 19.50 -11.80
CA LEU A 287 6.77 18.35 -12.40
C LEU A 287 5.79 17.39 -13.07
N ALA A 288 4.64 17.13 -12.43
CA ALA A 288 3.59 16.28 -13.00
C ALA A 288 2.97 16.83 -14.28
N ALA A 289 3.02 18.16 -14.49
CA ALA A 289 2.56 18.80 -15.71
C ALA A 289 3.51 18.61 -16.90
N TRP A 290 4.76 18.16 -16.67
CA TRP A 290 5.69 17.87 -17.75
C TRP A 290 5.18 16.71 -18.62
N PRO A 291 5.21 16.81 -19.97
CA PRO A 291 4.64 15.79 -20.86
C PRO A 291 5.22 14.38 -20.67
N GLY A 292 6.51 14.26 -20.29
CA GLY A 292 7.12 12.98 -19.97
C GLY A 292 6.53 12.35 -18.70
N VAL A 293 6.48 13.12 -17.62
CA VAL A 293 5.98 12.67 -16.31
C VAL A 293 4.48 12.37 -16.36
N SER A 294 3.70 13.22 -17.02
CA SER A 294 2.26 13.01 -17.22
C SER A 294 1.97 11.71 -17.98
N ARG A 295 2.74 11.40 -19.05
CA ARG A 295 2.63 10.12 -19.77
C ARG A 295 2.91 8.92 -18.86
N VAL A 296 3.97 9.01 -18.06
CA VAL A 296 4.30 7.95 -17.08
C VAL A 296 3.19 7.78 -16.06
N LEU A 297 2.64 8.87 -15.51
CA LEU A 297 1.52 8.83 -14.57
C LEU A 297 0.29 8.14 -15.16
N VAL A 298 -0.11 8.52 -16.38
CA VAL A 298 -1.26 7.94 -17.07
C VAL A 298 -1.05 6.45 -17.37
N TRP A 299 0.17 6.05 -17.74
CA TRP A 299 0.51 4.66 -18.02
C TRP A 299 0.61 3.80 -16.75
N ALA A 300 1.23 4.31 -15.69
CA ALA A 300 1.52 3.54 -14.48
C ALA A 300 0.34 3.48 -13.51
N ALA A 301 -0.48 4.54 -13.40
CA ALA A 301 -1.62 4.58 -12.48
C ALA A 301 -2.58 3.38 -12.58
N PRO A 302 -3.00 2.91 -13.78
CA PRO A 302 -3.87 1.74 -13.89
C PRO A 302 -3.15 0.39 -13.65
N ARG A 303 -1.83 0.37 -13.43
CA ARG A 303 -0.98 -0.83 -13.25
C ARG A 303 -0.38 -0.94 -11.85
N MET A 304 -0.75 -0.03 -10.94
CA MET A 304 -0.13 0.07 -9.62
C MET A 304 -0.34 -1.19 -8.77
N MET A 305 -1.50 -1.84 -8.83
CA MET A 305 -1.74 -3.05 -8.03
C MET A 305 -0.94 -4.23 -8.59
N THR A 306 -0.76 -4.30 -9.90
CA THR A 306 0.03 -5.34 -10.56
C THR A 306 1.51 -5.18 -10.19
N VAL A 307 2.04 -3.96 -10.27
CA VAL A 307 3.40 -3.67 -9.81
C VAL A 307 3.55 -4.07 -8.33
N TYR A 308 2.62 -3.66 -7.47
CA TYR A 308 2.61 -4.01 -6.06
C TYR A 308 2.61 -5.51 -5.80
N LEU A 309 1.75 -6.28 -6.46
CA LEU A 309 1.62 -7.72 -6.18
C LEU A 309 2.79 -8.54 -6.74
N TRP A 310 3.39 -8.10 -7.85
CA TRP A 310 4.33 -8.94 -8.59
C TRP A 310 5.80 -8.55 -8.42
N HIS A 311 6.14 -7.37 -7.88
CA HIS A 311 7.54 -6.89 -7.87
C HIS A 311 8.48 -7.79 -7.08
N MET A 312 8.00 -8.43 -6.02
CA MET A 312 8.77 -9.42 -5.29
C MET A 312 8.87 -10.75 -6.03
N SER A 313 7.86 -11.15 -6.81
CA SER A 313 7.98 -12.29 -7.73
C SER A 313 9.09 -12.08 -8.77
N ALA A 314 9.23 -10.85 -9.31
CA ALA A 314 10.35 -10.51 -10.17
C ALA A 314 11.70 -10.61 -9.44
N LEU A 315 11.76 -10.11 -8.19
CA LEU A 315 12.95 -10.25 -7.35
C LEU A 315 13.32 -11.72 -7.11
N PHE A 316 12.35 -12.55 -6.75
CA PHE A 316 12.58 -13.97 -6.50
C PHE A 316 12.99 -14.70 -7.77
N LEU A 317 12.38 -14.39 -8.91
CA LEU A 317 12.79 -14.96 -10.20
C LEU A 317 14.26 -14.66 -10.50
N VAL A 318 14.66 -13.39 -10.43
CA VAL A 318 16.04 -12.98 -10.71
C VAL A 318 17.02 -13.55 -9.67
N THR A 319 16.64 -13.54 -8.39
CA THR A 319 17.45 -14.11 -7.30
C THR A 319 17.64 -15.61 -7.46
N SER A 320 16.59 -16.35 -7.82
CA SER A 320 16.68 -17.79 -8.06
C SER A 320 17.63 -18.13 -9.21
N VAL A 321 17.70 -17.28 -10.24
CA VAL A 321 18.64 -17.48 -11.35
C VAL A 321 20.06 -17.08 -10.93
N VAL A 322 20.25 -15.86 -10.42
CA VAL A 322 21.57 -15.27 -10.18
C VAL A 322 22.24 -15.82 -8.92
N VAL A 323 21.52 -15.80 -7.79
CA VAL A 323 22.08 -16.16 -6.49
C VAL A 323 22.05 -17.67 -6.28
N VAL A 324 20.93 -18.33 -6.60
CA VAL A 324 20.79 -19.78 -6.39
C VAL A 324 21.35 -20.57 -7.57
N GLY A 325 20.99 -20.21 -8.81
CA GLY A 325 21.41 -20.94 -10.01
C GLY A 325 22.88 -20.72 -10.39
N LEU A 326 23.32 -19.46 -10.44
CA LEU A 326 24.71 -19.12 -10.81
C LEU A 326 25.66 -19.01 -9.60
N GLY A 327 25.15 -19.08 -8.36
CA GLY A 327 25.96 -18.96 -7.15
C GLY A 327 26.54 -17.55 -6.91
N VAL A 328 26.03 -16.53 -7.60
CA VAL A 328 26.56 -15.16 -7.50
C VAL A 328 25.89 -14.45 -6.32
N SER A 329 26.63 -14.33 -5.22
CA SER A 329 26.16 -13.56 -4.05
C SER A 329 26.12 -12.07 -4.33
N THR A 330 25.23 -11.35 -3.67
CA THR A 330 25.20 -9.89 -3.75
C THR A 330 26.50 -9.30 -3.18
N PRO A 331 27.06 -8.24 -3.78
CA PRO A 331 28.23 -7.56 -3.22
C PRO A 331 27.99 -7.07 -1.79
N GLN A 332 29.06 -6.76 -1.07
CA GLN A 332 28.93 -6.12 0.24
C GLN A 332 28.22 -4.77 0.10
N PRO A 333 27.20 -4.48 0.94
CA PRO A 333 26.44 -3.23 0.86
C PRO A 333 27.32 -2.00 0.88
N TRP A 334 26.94 -0.99 0.10
CA TRP A 334 27.59 0.33 0.06
C TRP A 334 29.04 0.35 -0.44
N THR A 335 29.59 -0.77 -0.92
CA THR A 335 30.86 -0.80 -1.65
C THR A 335 30.72 -0.26 -3.07
N SER A 336 31.84 0.04 -3.74
CA SER A 336 31.83 0.46 -5.15
C SER A 336 31.17 -0.58 -6.05
N ALA A 337 31.43 -1.87 -5.81
CA ALA A 337 30.81 -2.98 -6.54
C ALA A 337 29.28 -3.03 -6.37
N TRP A 338 28.78 -2.75 -5.17
CA TRP A 338 27.34 -2.63 -4.91
C TRP A 338 26.73 -1.46 -5.71
N LEU A 339 27.34 -0.28 -5.62
CA LEU A 339 26.82 0.93 -6.26
C LEU A 339 26.87 0.86 -7.79
N SER A 340 27.92 0.27 -8.37
CA SER A 340 28.02 0.06 -9.83
C SER A 340 27.13 -1.06 -10.33
N GLY A 341 26.90 -2.09 -9.53
CA GLY A 341 25.98 -3.19 -9.84
C GLY A 341 24.50 -2.79 -9.73
N TRP A 342 24.19 -1.78 -8.90
CA TRP A 342 22.82 -1.40 -8.59
C TRP A 342 21.96 -1.00 -9.81
N PRO A 343 22.42 -0.16 -10.77
CA PRO A 343 21.65 0.14 -11.97
C PRO A 343 21.38 -1.09 -12.85
N HIS A 344 22.36 -1.99 -12.98
CA HIS A 344 22.24 -3.22 -13.74
C HIS A 344 21.22 -4.17 -13.09
N TRP A 345 21.27 -4.30 -11.77
CA TRP A 345 20.32 -5.09 -10.99
C TRP A 345 18.89 -4.58 -11.16
N LEU A 346 18.68 -3.27 -11.02
CA LEU A 346 17.36 -2.66 -11.25
C LEU A 346 16.87 -2.85 -12.68
N LEU A 347 17.76 -2.78 -13.67
CA LEU A 347 17.41 -3.01 -15.07
C LEU A 347 16.95 -4.46 -15.29
N VAL A 348 17.69 -5.46 -14.79
CA VAL A 348 17.31 -6.87 -14.91
C VAL A 348 15.96 -7.14 -14.23
N LEU A 349 15.73 -6.57 -13.06
CA LEU A 349 14.45 -6.68 -12.35
C LEU A 349 13.30 -6.00 -13.10
N ALA A 350 13.55 -4.83 -13.70
CA ALA A 350 12.57 -4.14 -14.55
C ALA A 350 12.22 -4.98 -15.79
N LEU A 351 13.21 -5.63 -16.42
CA LEU A 351 12.99 -6.54 -17.54
C LEU A 351 12.20 -7.79 -17.12
N ALA A 352 12.49 -8.36 -15.95
CA ALA A 352 11.70 -9.45 -15.37
C ALA A 352 10.26 -9.02 -15.02
N MET A 353 10.06 -7.72 -14.73
CA MET A 353 8.75 -7.13 -14.49
C MET A 353 7.89 -7.02 -15.76
N CYS A 354 8.49 -6.75 -16.91
CA CYS A 354 7.77 -6.56 -18.17
C CYS A 354 6.78 -7.68 -18.54
N PRO A 355 7.15 -8.99 -18.54
CA PRO A 355 6.20 -10.06 -18.83
C PRO A 355 5.09 -10.15 -17.80
N LEU A 356 5.40 -9.94 -16.51
CA LEU A 356 4.40 -9.96 -15.44
C LEU A 356 3.36 -8.85 -15.64
N LEU A 357 3.79 -7.63 -15.99
CA LEU A 357 2.88 -6.53 -16.31
C LEU A 357 2.03 -6.85 -17.55
N ARG A 358 2.61 -7.42 -18.61
CA ARG A 358 1.86 -7.78 -19.82
C ARG A 358 0.79 -8.84 -19.53
N CYS A 359 1.11 -9.86 -18.73
CA CYS A 359 0.21 -10.97 -18.42
C CYS A 359 -0.89 -10.57 -17.42
N PHE A 360 -0.54 -9.76 -16.41
CA PHE A 360 -1.39 -9.57 -15.23
C PHE A 360 -2.07 -8.20 -15.14
N ALA A 361 -1.62 -7.16 -15.87
CA ALA A 361 -2.26 -5.84 -15.82
C ALA A 361 -3.73 -5.85 -16.26
N ARG A 362 -4.14 -6.81 -17.09
CA ARG A 362 -5.55 -7.01 -17.48
C ARG A 362 -6.48 -7.33 -16.30
N PHE A 363 -5.94 -7.87 -15.20
CA PHE A 363 -6.70 -8.18 -14.00
C PHE A 363 -6.80 -6.99 -13.02
N GLU A 364 -6.29 -5.80 -13.36
CA GLU A 364 -6.51 -4.57 -12.58
C GLU A 364 -7.97 -4.13 -12.61
N THR A 365 -8.65 -4.41 -13.72
CA THR A 365 -10.07 -4.13 -13.89
C THR A 365 -10.88 -5.36 -13.50
N PRO A 366 -11.67 -5.31 -12.39
CA PRO A 366 -12.60 -6.37 -12.06
C PRO A 366 -13.57 -6.62 -13.20
N ALA A 367 -14.05 -7.86 -13.32
CA ALA A 367 -15.15 -8.19 -14.20
C ALA A 367 -16.33 -7.22 -13.96
N GLN A 368 -16.99 -6.79 -15.04
CA GLN A 368 -18.16 -5.94 -14.92
C GLN A 368 -19.20 -6.67 -14.07
N ALA A 369 -19.67 -5.99 -13.03
CA ALA A 369 -20.59 -6.55 -12.07
C ALA A 369 -21.80 -5.63 -12.01
N PRO A 370 -23.03 -6.19 -11.94
CA PRO A 370 -24.22 -5.39 -11.75
C PRO A 370 -24.11 -4.54 -10.46
N PRO A 371 -24.87 -3.43 -10.38
CA PRO A 371 -24.94 -2.62 -9.17
C PRO A 371 -25.18 -3.48 -7.94
N TYR A 372 -24.44 -3.21 -6.87
CA TYR A 372 -24.58 -3.96 -5.64
C TYR A 372 -25.93 -3.68 -4.98
N GLY A 373 -26.78 -4.69 -4.88
CA GLY A 373 -28.11 -4.61 -4.25
C GLY A 373 -28.16 -5.19 -2.82
N GLY A 374 -27.03 -5.59 -2.24
CA GLY A 374 -26.96 -6.13 -0.89
C GLY A 374 -26.97 -5.07 0.22
N GLY A 375 -27.33 -5.47 1.44
CA GLY A 375 -27.31 -4.61 2.62
C GLY A 375 -25.94 -4.52 3.32
N MET A 376 -25.86 -3.70 4.38
CA MET A 376 -24.62 -3.48 5.15
C MET A 376 -24.06 -4.76 5.78
N ALA A 377 -24.91 -5.64 6.31
CA ALA A 377 -24.47 -6.90 6.90
C ALA A 377 -23.74 -7.80 5.89
N ARG A 378 -24.28 -7.92 4.67
CA ARG A 378 -23.69 -8.75 3.62
C ARG A 378 -22.32 -8.23 3.17
N ILE A 379 -22.18 -6.90 3.00
CA ILE A 379 -20.88 -6.32 2.62
C ILE A 379 -19.88 -6.38 3.78
N ALA A 380 -20.33 -6.28 5.03
CA ALA A 380 -19.45 -6.44 6.19
C ALA A 380 -18.88 -7.87 6.24
N VAL A 381 -19.70 -8.90 6.04
CA VAL A 381 -19.23 -10.29 5.92
C VAL A 381 -18.26 -10.45 4.75
N ALA A 382 -18.56 -9.86 3.59
CA ALA A 382 -17.67 -9.91 2.42
C ALA A 382 -16.29 -9.29 2.69
N VAL A 383 -16.25 -8.13 3.34
CA VAL A 383 -15.01 -7.45 3.74
C VAL A 383 -14.25 -8.29 4.77
N THR A 384 -14.93 -8.84 5.77
CA THR A 384 -14.30 -9.69 6.80
C THR A 384 -13.69 -10.95 6.21
N LEU A 385 -14.40 -11.65 5.32
CA LEU A 385 -13.88 -12.85 4.64
C LEU A 385 -12.65 -12.52 3.78
N ALA A 386 -12.71 -11.44 3.00
CA ALA A 386 -11.58 -11.01 2.19
C ALA A 386 -10.38 -10.59 3.04
N ALA A 387 -10.61 -9.82 4.12
CA ALA A 387 -9.55 -9.41 5.05
C ALA A 387 -8.93 -10.62 5.76
N ALA A 388 -9.73 -11.58 6.19
CA ALA A 388 -9.25 -12.81 6.81
C ALA A 388 -8.43 -13.68 5.83
N GLY A 389 -8.89 -13.84 4.59
CA GLY A 389 -8.13 -14.59 3.58
C GLY A 389 -6.80 -13.91 3.22
N LEU A 390 -6.78 -12.58 3.09
CA LEU A 390 -5.54 -11.82 2.92
C LEU A 390 -4.62 -11.91 4.14
N LEU A 391 -5.18 -11.93 5.35
CA LEU A 391 -4.42 -12.09 6.59
C LEU A 391 -3.80 -13.48 6.68
N ILE A 392 -4.50 -14.53 6.22
CA ILE A 392 -3.95 -15.88 6.10
C ILE A 392 -2.74 -15.88 5.16
N PHE A 393 -2.86 -15.31 3.95
CA PHE A 393 -1.70 -15.18 3.07
C PHE A 393 -0.56 -14.36 3.68
N THR A 394 -0.88 -13.32 4.43
CA THR A 394 0.11 -12.49 5.12
C THR A 394 0.89 -13.26 6.18
N ALA A 395 0.18 -14.05 7.00
CA ALA A 395 0.77 -14.75 8.14
C ALA A 395 1.49 -16.04 7.73
N PHE A 396 0.96 -16.76 6.75
CA PHE A 396 1.44 -18.09 6.37
C PHE A 396 2.16 -18.12 5.01
N GLY A 397 2.06 -17.05 4.23
CA GLY A 397 2.56 -17.04 2.87
C GLY A 397 1.77 -17.95 1.93
N PHE A 398 2.47 -18.42 0.90
CA PHE A 398 2.01 -19.48 0.01
C PHE A 398 2.74 -20.81 0.27
N VAL A 399 3.19 -21.03 1.50
CA VAL A 399 3.89 -22.26 1.88
C VAL A 399 2.98 -23.48 1.63
N PRO A 400 3.49 -24.59 1.04
CA PRO A 400 2.73 -25.81 0.80
C PRO A 400 1.88 -26.24 2.00
N GLY A 401 0.56 -26.35 1.79
CA GLY A 401 -0.36 -26.79 2.83
C GLY A 401 -1.81 -26.32 2.62
N PRO A 402 -2.74 -26.78 3.48
CA PRO A 402 -4.17 -26.45 3.35
C PRO A 402 -4.48 -25.00 3.73
N VAL A 403 -3.67 -24.36 4.57
CA VAL A 403 -3.95 -23.02 5.13
C VAL A 403 -4.02 -21.93 4.04
N PRO A 404 -3.07 -21.81 3.10
CA PRO A 404 -3.21 -20.86 1.99
C PRO A 404 -4.42 -21.14 1.09
N VAL A 405 -4.79 -22.42 0.89
CA VAL A 405 -5.98 -22.78 0.11
C VAL A 405 -7.26 -22.27 0.79
N LEU A 406 -7.36 -22.39 2.11
CA LEU A 406 -8.45 -21.79 2.89
C LEU A 406 -8.49 -20.27 2.70
N GLY A 407 -7.33 -19.59 2.75
CA GLY A 407 -7.23 -18.16 2.49
C GLY A 407 -7.77 -17.74 1.13
N ALA A 408 -7.45 -18.50 0.08
CA ALA A 408 -7.99 -18.31 -1.26
C ALA A 408 -9.52 -18.50 -1.30
N GLY A 409 -10.02 -19.55 -0.65
CA GLY A 409 -11.46 -19.81 -0.53
C GLY A 409 -12.22 -18.67 0.16
N MET A 410 -11.67 -18.11 1.23
CA MET A 410 -12.28 -16.96 1.93
C MET A 410 -12.31 -15.70 1.05
N ILE A 411 -11.24 -15.44 0.29
CA ILE A 411 -11.21 -14.33 -0.67
C ILE A 411 -12.27 -14.51 -1.76
N LEU A 412 -12.38 -15.71 -2.32
CA LEU A 412 -13.39 -16.02 -3.35
C LEU A 412 -14.80 -15.89 -2.80
N ALA A 413 -15.07 -16.37 -1.59
CA ALA A 413 -16.36 -16.22 -0.92
C ALA A 413 -16.69 -14.74 -0.65
N GLY A 414 -15.72 -13.95 -0.17
CA GLY A 414 -15.88 -12.51 0.02
C GLY A 414 -16.22 -11.78 -1.28
N LEU A 415 -15.50 -12.09 -2.37
CA LEU A 415 -15.80 -11.54 -3.70
C LEU A 415 -17.17 -11.99 -4.21
N ALA A 416 -17.53 -13.27 -4.03
CA ALA A 416 -18.82 -13.81 -4.40
C ALA A 416 -19.99 -13.05 -3.74
N LEU A 417 -19.84 -12.72 -2.46
CA LEU A 417 -20.82 -11.93 -1.72
C LEU A 417 -20.98 -10.49 -2.25
N THR A 418 -20.02 -9.99 -3.03
CA THR A 418 -20.20 -8.70 -3.71
C THR A 418 -21.07 -8.82 -4.95
N TRP A 419 -21.22 -9.96 -5.63
CA TRP A 419 -22.11 -10.03 -6.80
C TRP A 419 -23.58 -10.13 -6.39
N SER A 420 -24.41 -9.29 -7.00
CA SER A 420 -25.86 -9.39 -6.89
C SER A 420 -26.40 -10.11 -8.13
N ALA A 421 -27.40 -10.98 -7.95
CA ALA A 421 -28.13 -11.52 -9.09
C ALA A 421 -28.77 -10.36 -9.85
N ASP A 422 -28.67 -10.38 -11.17
CA ASP A 422 -29.21 -9.34 -12.03
C ASP A 422 -30.73 -9.36 -11.87
N ARG A 423 -31.29 -8.40 -11.10
CA ARG A 423 -32.73 -8.21 -11.05
C ARG A 423 -33.11 -7.57 -12.38
N ARG A 424 -33.35 -8.40 -13.40
CA ARG A 424 -34.11 -7.97 -14.58
C ARG A 424 -35.37 -7.30 -14.05
N GLN A 425 -35.54 -6.01 -14.32
CA GLN A 425 -36.80 -5.32 -14.06
C GLN A 425 -37.90 -6.14 -14.74
N PRO A 426 -38.97 -6.58 -14.03
CA PRO A 426 -40.10 -7.16 -14.72
C PRO A 426 -40.60 -6.14 -15.75
N ALA A 427 -40.67 -6.56 -17.01
CA ALA A 427 -41.18 -5.74 -18.10
C ALA A 427 -42.51 -5.11 -17.65
N ALA A 428 -42.63 -3.79 -17.79
CA ALA A 428 -43.89 -3.11 -17.57
C ALA A 428 -44.97 -3.85 -18.38
N GLN A 429 -45.98 -4.38 -17.69
CA GLN A 429 -47.13 -4.98 -18.35
C GLN A 429 -47.71 -3.92 -19.30
N PRO A 430 -47.93 -4.23 -20.59
CA PRO A 430 -48.63 -3.33 -21.47
C PRO A 430 -50.02 -3.10 -20.87
N SER A 431 -50.35 -1.83 -20.65
CA SER A 431 -51.69 -1.38 -20.28
C SER A 431 -52.66 -1.91 -21.33
N THR A 432 -53.44 -2.93 -20.97
CA THR A 432 -54.65 -3.29 -21.69
C THR A 432 -55.64 -2.15 -21.50
N GLU A 433 -55.64 -1.20 -22.44
CA GLU A 433 -56.79 -0.33 -22.66
C GLU A 433 -57.96 -1.22 -23.08
N SER A 434 -58.98 -1.24 -22.24
CA SER A 434 -60.31 -1.76 -22.54
C SER A 434 -60.98 -0.89 -23.61
N LEU A 435 -61.37 -1.50 -24.72
CA LEU A 435 -62.41 -0.99 -25.61
C LEU A 435 -63.80 -1.42 -25.09
#